data_AF-A0A2D9CKG4-F1
#
_entry.id   AF-A0A2D9CKG4-F1
#
_cell.length_a   1.000
_cell.length_b   1.000
_cell.length_c   1.000
_cell.angle_alpha   90.00
_cell.angle_beta   90.00
_cell.angle_gamma   90.00
#
_symmetry.space_group_name_H-M   'P 1'
#
loop_
_entity.id
_entity.type
_entity.pdbx_description
1 polymer ?
#
loop_
_entity_poly.entity_id
_entity_poly.type
_entity_poly.pdbx_seq_one_letter_code
_entity_poly.pdbx_strand_id
1 'polypeptide(L)'
;MTDIETFETQYPELSAEFKLVQQEMYELFARKQMDYGLSNIALGGDLNNKEDKNFSLTGLSIRLTDKVSRLRNLIKSGKNYVPGEGQEDTFIDIANYGIIGILVGRNKWK
;
A
#
# COMPACT_ATOMS: atom_id res chain seq x y z
N MET A 1 -26.48 -15.28 -8.66
CA MET A 1 -25.23 -15.32 -7.89
C MET A 1 -24.35 -14.22 -8.43
N THR A 2 -23.85 -13.33 -7.58
CA THR A 2 -22.92 -12.26 -7.97
C THR A 2 -21.52 -12.84 -8.25
N ASP A 3 -20.64 -12.06 -8.88
CA ASP A 3 -19.24 -12.48 -9.10
C ASP A 3 -18.53 -12.75 -7.77
N ILE A 4 -18.84 -11.98 -6.72
CA ILE A 4 -18.29 -12.18 -5.37
C ILE A 4 -18.78 -13.49 -4.77
N GLU A 5 -20.10 -13.74 -4.80
CA GLU A 5 -20.67 -15.00 -4.30
C GLU A 5 -20.12 -16.21 -5.04
N THR A 6 -19.90 -16.07 -6.35
CA THR A 6 -19.31 -17.12 -7.19
C THR A 6 -17.85 -17.37 -6.81
N PHE A 7 -17.05 -16.31 -6.63
CA PHE A 7 -15.65 -16.41 -6.24
C PHE A 7 -15.48 -17.05 -4.86
N GLU A 8 -16.28 -16.64 -3.88
CA GLU A 8 -16.22 -17.19 -2.51
C GLU A 8 -16.68 -18.65 -2.46
N THR A 9 -17.63 -19.03 -3.30
CA THR A 9 -18.09 -20.42 -3.39
C THR A 9 -17.07 -21.32 -4.09
N GLN A 10 -16.46 -20.85 -5.18
CA GLN A 10 -15.51 -21.65 -5.97
C GLN A 10 -14.11 -21.70 -5.35
N TYR A 11 -13.69 -20.63 -4.66
CA TYR A 11 -12.35 -20.48 -4.09
C TYR A 11 -12.41 -20.03 -2.62
N PRO A 12 -13.02 -20.83 -1.73
CA PRO A 12 -13.28 -20.42 -0.35
C PRO A 12 -11.98 -20.08 0.41
N GLU A 13 -10.96 -20.92 0.32
CA GLU A 13 -9.67 -20.71 0.99
C GLU A 13 -8.96 -19.45 0.49
N LEU A 14 -8.87 -19.28 -0.84
CA LEU A 14 -8.24 -18.09 -1.43
C LEU A 14 -9.00 -16.81 -1.07
N SER A 15 -10.33 -16.87 -1.06
CA SER A 15 -11.15 -15.70 -0.70
C SER A 15 -10.98 -15.32 0.78
N ALA A 16 -10.85 -16.31 1.67
CA ALA A 16 -10.59 -16.10 3.08
C ALA A 16 -9.20 -15.50 3.28
N GLU A 17 -8.17 -16.08 2.64
CA GLU A 17 -6.79 -15.58 2.72
C GLU A 17 -6.66 -14.15 2.18
N PHE A 18 -7.29 -13.85 1.04
CA PHE A 18 -7.27 -12.51 0.48
C PHE A 18 -7.90 -11.47 1.43
N LYS A 19 -8.97 -11.83 2.13
CA LYS A 19 -9.59 -10.96 3.16
C LYS A 19 -8.68 -10.80 4.38
N LEU A 20 -7.97 -11.83 4.81
CA LEU A 20 -6.99 -11.75 5.90
C LEU A 20 -5.85 -10.78 5.54
N VAL A 21 -5.28 -10.91 4.34
CA VAL A 21 -4.23 -10.00 3.86
C VAL A 21 -4.72 -8.55 3.81
N GLN A 22 -5.97 -8.31 3.38
CA GLN A 22 -6.56 -6.96 3.41
C GLN A 22 -6.65 -6.39 4.84
N GLN A 23 -6.99 -7.23 5.81
CA GLN A 23 -7.04 -6.83 7.23
C GLN A 23 -5.64 -6.48 7.73
N GLU A 24 -4.63 -7.29 7.44
CA GLU A 24 -3.23 -7.02 7.80
C GLU A 24 -2.71 -5.71 7.18
N MET A 25 -3.02 -5.49 5.91
CA MET A 25 -2.72 -4.23 5.21
C MET A 25 -3.32 -3.04 5.95
N TYR A 26 -4.59 -3.13 6.33
CA TYR A 26 -5.31 -2.07 7.04
C TYR A 26 -4.72 -1.80 8.43
N GLU A 27 -4.42 -2.84 9.19
CA GLU A 27 -3.81 -2.71 10.52
C GLU A 27 -2.40 -2.12 10.45
N LEU A 28 -1.58 -2.53 9.47
CA LEU A 28 -0.27 -1.96 9.24
C LEU A 28 -0.37 -0.48 8.86
N PHE A 29 -1.29 -0.13 7.95
CA PHE A 29 -1.56 1.25 7.57
C PHE A 29 -1.96 2.08 8.80
N ALA A 30 -2.91 1.61 9.60
CA ALA A 30 -3.40 2.31 10.78
C ALA A 30 -2.27 2.58 11.78
N ARG A 31 -1.46 1.57 12.12
CA ARG A 31 -0.30 1.73 13.01
C ARG A 31 0.67 2.80 12.50
N LYS A 32 1.14 2.66 11.26
CA LYS A 32 2.07 3.62 10.64
C LYS A 32 1.45 5.02 10.56
N GLN A 33 0.16 5.13 10.25
CA GLN A 33 -0.52 6.41 10.16
C GLN A 33 -0.57 7.13 11.52
N MET A 34 -0.76 6.41 12.62
CA MET A 34 -0.70 6.99 13.97
C MET A 34 0.71 7.45 14.34
N ASP A 35 1.74 6.77 13.85
CA ASP A 35 3.14 7.15 14.09
C ASP A 35 3.57 8.39 13.27
N TYR A 36 3.19 8.46 11.99
CA TYR A 36 3.67 9.48 11.05
C TYR A 36 2.73 10.69 10.89
N GLY A 37 1.42 10.50 11.07
CA GLY A 37 0.42 11.51 10.80
C GLY A 37 0.24 11.86 9.31
N LEU A 38 -0.71 12.76 9.04
CA LEU A 38 -1.12 13.13 7.67
C LEU A 38 -0.04 13.89 6.89
N SER A 39 0.84 14.61 7.59
CA SER A 39 1.87 15.47 6.99
C SER A 39 2.92 14.71 6.19
N ASN A 40 3.15 13.42 6.50
CA ASN A 40 4.12 12.57 5.81
C ASN A 40 3.82 12.38 4.31
N ILE A 41 2.55 12.49 3.91
CA ILE A 41 2.13 12.39 2.50
C ILE A 41 1.93 13.76 1.88
N ALA A 42 1.49 14.75 2.67
CA ALA A 42 1.30 16.11 2.20
C ALA A 42 2.62 16.83 1.86
N LEU A 43 3.76 16.35 2.38
CA LEU A 43 5.10 16.91 2.15
C LEU A 43 5.18 18.43 2.43
N GLY A 44 4.38 18.90 3.39
CA GLY A 44 4.30 20.31 3.79
C GLY A 44 3.40 21.19 2.92
N GLY A 45 2.75 20.63 1.90
CA GLY A 45 1.80 21.34 1.02
C GLY A 45 0.33 21.18 1.43
N ASP A 46 -0.56 21.90 0.74
CA ASP A 46 -2.01 21.77 0.86
C ASP A 46 -2.56 20.85 -0.23
N LEU A 47 -3.05 19.67 0.14
CA LEU A 47 -3.59 18.70 -0.82
C LEU A 47 -4.90 19.15 -1.51
N ASN A 48 -5.50 20.27 -1.09
CA ASN A 48 -6.58 20.91 -1.84
C ASN A 48 -6.06 21.69 -3.06
N ASN A 49 -4.78 22.09 -3.03
CA ASN A 49 -4.09 22.68 -4.17
C ASN A 49 -3.66 21.57 -5.15
N LYS A 50 -3.92 21.81 -6.45
CA LYS A 50 -3.59 20.86 -7.51
C LYS A 50 -2.08 20.59 -7.65
N GLU A 51 -1.25 21.61 -7.51
CA GLU A 51 0.21 21.51 -7.64
C GLU A 51 0.78 20.69 -6.48
N ASP A 52 0.42 21.01 -5.24
CA ASP A 52 0.86 20.29 -4.04
C ASP A 52 0.37 18.84 -4.05
N LYS A 53 -0.87 18.61 -4.50
CA LYS A 53 -1.40 17.26 -4.68
C LYS A 53 -0.60 16.47 -5.73
N ASN A 54 -0.29 17.08 -6.87
CA ASN A 54 0.54 16.42 -7.89
C ASN A 54 1.94 16.12 -7.35
N PHE A 55 2.54 17.05 -6.61
CA PHE A 55 3.83 16.87 -5.96
C PHE A 55 3.80 15.69 -4.96
N SER A 56 2.76 15.62 -4.12
CA SER A 56 2.52 14.49 -3.21
C SER A 56 2.40 13.16 -3.96
N LEU A 57 1.63 13.11 -5.04
CA LEU A 57 1.48 11.91 -5.87
C LEU A 57 2.79 11.52 -6.57
N THR A 58 3.60 12.50 -7.00
CA THR A 58 4.95 12.24 -7.51
C THR A 58 5.84 11.64 -6.43
N GLY A 59 5.82 12.18 -5.21
CA GLY A 59 6.54 11.61 -4.07
C GLY A 59 6.12 10.16 -3.77
N LEU A 60 4.82 9.87 -3.81
CA LEU A 60 4.30 8.50 -3.69
C LEU A 60 4.80 7.58 -4.80
N SER A 61 4.84 8.05 -6.05
CA SER A 61 5.35 7.25 -7.17
C SER A 61 6.83 6.89 -7.02
N ILE A 62 7.65 7.82 -6.50
CA ILE A 62 9.07 7.56 -6.23
C ILE A 62 9.21 6.49 -5.14
N ARG A 63 8.45 6.61 -4.04
CA ARG A 63 8.44 5.59 -2.96
C ARG A 63 8.00 4.22 -3.47
N LEU A 64 7.01 4.17 -4.37
CA LEU A 64 6.60 2.92 -5.03
C LEU A 64 7.72 2.35 -5.90
N THR A 65 8.42 3.17 -6.68
CA THR A 65 9.56 2.74 -7.51
C THR A 65 10.67 2.12 -6.66
N ASP A 66 10.97 2.70 -5.50
CA ASP A 66 11.98 2.15 -4.58
C ASP A 66 11.55 0.78 -4.05
N LYS A 67 10.28 0.63 -3.65
CA LYS A 67 9.74 -0.65 -3.16
C LYS A 67 9.72 -1.73 -4.23
N VAL A 68 9.34 -1.39 -5.47
CA VAL A 68 9.39 -2.33 -6.61
C VAL A 68 10.84 -2.74 -6.90
N SER A 69 11.79 -1.81 -6.84
CA SER A 69 13.20 -2.10 -7.06
C SER A 69 13.76 -3.06 -6.00
N ARG A 70 13.41 -2.81 -4.73
CA ARG A 70 13.70 -3.71 -3.61
C ARG A 70 13.11 -5.10 -3.82
N LEU A 71 11.82 -5.19 -4.17
CA LEU A 71 11.13 -6.46 -4.42
C LEU A 71 11.84 -7.26 -5.52
N ARG A 72 12.21 -6.61 -6.62
CA ARG A 72 12.99 -7.25 -7.71
C ARG A 72 14.31 -7.83 -7.21
N ASN A 73 15.00 -7.12 -6.32
CA ASN A 73 16.25 -7.61 -5.74
C ASN A 73 16.02 -8.82 -4.83
N LEU A 74 14.99 -8.80 -3.98
CA LEU A 74 14.62 -9.92 -3.10
C LEU A 74 14.22 -11.17 -3.89
N ILE A 75 13.52 -11.01 -5.01
CA ILE A 75 13.16 -12.11 -5.91
C ILE A 75 14.41 -12.71 -6.56
N LYS A 76 15.34 -11.87 -7.04
CA LYS A 76 16.57 -12.34 -7.69
C LYS A 76 17.55 -12.99 -6.71
N SER A 77 17.70 -12.45 -5.50
CA SER A 77 18.66 -12.94 -4.51
C SER A 77 18.21 -14.22 -3.83
N GLY A 78 16.89 -14.45 -3.72
CA GLY A 78 16.30 -15.53 -2.93
C GLY A 78 16.58 -15.43 -1.43
N LYS A 79 17.14 -14.30 -0.97
CA LYS A 79 17.61 -14.11 0.41
C LYS A 79 17.04 -12.82 0.97
N ASN A 80 16.33 -12.95 2.08
CA ASN A 80 15.97 -11.83 2.93
C ASN A 80 16.97 -11.75 4.08
N TYR A 81 17.63 -10.60 4.23
CA TYR A 81 18.65 -10.38 5.27
C TYR A 81 18.13 -9.54 6.43
N VAL A 82 16.96 -8.91 6.29
CA VAL A 82 16.39 -8.00 7.30
C VAL A 82 15.00 -8.52 7.71
N PRO A 83 14.78 -8.81 9.00
CA PRO A 83 13.46 -9.19 9.52
C PRO A 83 12.40 -8.10 9.26
N GLY A 84 11.17 -8.49 8.89
CA GLY A 84 10.07 -7.56 8.60
C GLY A 84 10.22 -6.79 7.28
N GLU A 85 11.09 -7.31 6.41
CA GLU A 85 11.53 -6.64 5.20
C GLU A 85 11.60 -7.63 4.01
N GLY A 86 10.81 -8.71 4.11
CA GLY A 86 10.70 -9.78 3.12
C GLY A 86 9.91 -9.40 1.88
N GLN A 87 9.72 -10.37 1.00
CA GLN A 87 8.94 -10.17 -0.23
C GLN A 87 7.49 -9.82 0.09
N GLU A 88 6.87 -10.54 1.01
CA GLU A 88 5.50 -10.33 1.48
C GLU A 88 5.31 -8.94 2.10
N ASP A 89 6.17 -8.55 3.06
CA ASP A 89 6.18 -7.20 3.62
C ASP A 89 6.28 -6.12 2.53
N THR A 90 7.10 -6.37 1.51
CA THR A 90 7.29 -5.44 0.40
C THR A 90 6.05 -5.36 -0.49
N PHE A 91 5.34 -6.47 -0.73
CA PHE A 91 4.06 -6.46 -1.44
C PHE A 91 2.98 -5.70 -0.66
N ILE A 92 2.88 -5.93 0.65
CA ILE A 92 1.95 -5.21 1.54
C ILE A 92 2.24 -3.70 1.52
N ASP A 93 3.51 -3.30 1.62
CA ASP A 93 3.91 -1.90 1.51
C ASP A 93 3.50 -1.28 0.15
N ILE A 94 3.72 -1.99 -0.96
CA ILE A 94 3.33 -1.54 -2.30
C ILE A 94 1.81 -1.36 -2.38
N ALA A 95 1.04 -2.33 -1.90
CA ALA A 95 -0.41 -2.29 -1.92
C ALA A 95 -0.95 -1.12 -1.08
N ASN A 96 -0.40 -0.90 0.13
CA ASN A 96 -0.74 0.23 0.98
C ASN A 96 -0.38 1.58 0.34
N TYR A 97 0.77 1.72 -0.32
CA TYR A 97 1.09 2.93 -1.07
C TYR A 97 0.12 3.17 -2.23
N GLY A 98 -0.35 2.12 -2.90
CA GLY A 98 -1.41 2.20 -3.91
C GLY A 98 -2.71 2.76 -3.33
N ILE A 99 -3.15 2.25 -2.18
CA ILE A 99 -4.35 2.74 -1.47
C ILE A 99 -4.18 4.21 -1.06
N ILE A 100 -3.03 4.59 -0.50
CA ILE A 100 -2.72 5.98 -0.14
C ILE A 100 -2.81 6.89 -1.37
N GLY A 101 -2.23 6.49 -2.50
CA GLY A 101 -2.34 7.24 -3.76
C GLY A 101 -3.79 7.42 -4.23
N ILE A 102 -4.62 6.39 -4.08
CA ILE A 102 -6.06 6.48 -4.37
C ILE A 102 -6.75 7.47 -3.42
N LEU A 103 -6.44 7.44 -2.11
CA LEU A 103 -7.02 8.34 -1.12
C LEU A 103 -6.65 9.80 -1.39
N VAL A 104 -5.39 10.09 -1.70
CA VAL A 104 -4.93 11.42 -2.14
C VAL A 104 -5.65 11.81 -3.43
N GLY A 105 -5.65 10.94 -4.44
CA GLY A 105 -6.33 11.13 -5.72
C GLY A 105 -7.81 11.47 -5.58
N ARG A 106 -8.50 10.85 -4.61
CA ARG A 106 -9.93 11.08 -4.30
C ARG A 106 -10.20 12.25 -3.34
N ASN A 107 -9.19 13.02 -2.94
CA ASN A 107 -9.30 14.09 -1.93
C ASN A 107 -9.86 13.56 -0.58
N LYS A 108 -9.44 12.36 -0.18
CA LYS A 108 -9.85 11.69 1.07
C LYS A 108 -8.74 11.61 2.12
N TRP A 109 -7.55 12.12 1.81
CA TRP A 109 -6.44 12.21 2.77
C TRP A 109 -6.60 13.46 3.65
N LYS A 110 -7.29 13.32 4.79
CA LYS A 110 -7.63 14.41 5.73
C LYS A 110 -7.98 13.87 7.11
#